data_AF-E3EJR0-F1
#
_entry.id   AF-E3EJR0-F1
#
_cell.length_a   1.000
_cell.length_b   1.000
_cell.length_c   1.000
_cell.angle_alpha   90.00
_cell.angle_beta   90.00
_cell.angle_gamma   90.00
#
_symmetry.space_group_name_H-M   'P 1'
#
loop_
_entity.id
_entity.type
_entity.pdbx_description
1 polymer ?
#
loop_
_entity_poly.entity_id
_entity_poly.type
_entity_poly.pdbx_seq_one_letter_code
_entity_poly.pdbx_strand_id
1 'polypeptide(L)'
;MNKAFFKWFKQSKAIDVGGKPQIFFHGSIQEFSVFDTSRIRANETDALYNGFWFSSNKDDASPAWSDPKYVNAYYLSVQKPAPHTVIKELFKEIKADEQSYSKFSIEKGFRSWADVVRFELQVMGYDGVIHRDIPEINRKEFEEKGETVYNSNRCFQYKLKKHDDLGGVDLYRIQCGREDYITGYEDLKDFLHQHSERVFVVFKPSQIKSIHNEGSWCPDHNDVRY
;
A
#
# COMPACT_ATOMS: atom_id res chain seq x y z
N MET A 1 -12.67 10.91 -18.24
CA MET A 1 -12.71 9.42 -18.13
C MET A 1 -13.80 8.90 -19.05
N ASN A 2 -13.60 7.75 -19.70
CA ASN A 2 -14.52 7.18 -20.69
C ASN A 2 -14.99 5.77 -20.27
N LYS A 3 -15.83 5.14 -21.09
CA LYS A 3 -16.34 3.77 -20.83
C LYS A 3 -15.21 2.73 -20.71
N ALA A 4 -14.13 2.88 -21.47
CA ALA A 4 -12.99 1.96 -21.42
C ALA A 4 -12.26 2.06 -20.08
N PHE A 5 -12.07 3.28 -19.56
CA PHE A 5 -11.50 3.51 -18.22
C PHE A 5 -12.26 2.70 -17.16
N PHE A 6 -13.58 2.85 -17.08
CA PHE A 6 -14.36 2.15 -16.05
C PHE A 6 -14.42 0.63 -16.26
N LYS A 7 -14.29 0.15 -17.49
CA LYS A 7 -14.17 -1.29 -17.80
C LYS A 7 -12.84 -1.88 -17.31
N TRP A 8 -11.76 -1.10 -17.37
CA TRP A 8 -10.44 -1.50 -16.89
C TRP A 8 -10.30 -1.30 -15.37
N PHE A 9 -10.77 -0.17 -14.84
CA PHE A 9 -10.69 0.21 -13.42
C PHE A 9 -11.62 -0.66 -12.54
N LYS A 10 -12.78 -1.08 -13.09
CA LYS A 10 -13.74 -2.00 -12.44
C LYS A 10 -14.08 -1.58 -11.01
N GLN A 11 -13.93 -2.50 -10.06
CA GLN A 11 -14.16 -2.31 -8.63
C GLN A 11 -12.85 -2.06 -7.87
N SER A 12 -11.90 -1.36 -8.49
CA SER A 12 -10.61 -1.15 -7.83
C SER A 12 -10.77 -0.46 -6.47
N LYS A 13 -9.90 -0.85 -5.52
CA LYS A 13 -9.78 -0.25 -4.20
C LYS A 13 -8.92 1.02 -4.18
N ALA A 14 -8.32 1.38 -5.31
CA ALA A 14 -7.55 2.61 -5.50
C ALA A 14 -8.47 3.84 -5.72
N ILE A 15 -9.38 4.05 -4.78
CA ILE A 15 -10.37 5.14 -4.77
C ILE A 15 -10.14 6.08 -3.58
N ASP A 16 -10.49 7.35 -3.74
CA ASP A 16 -10.43 8.33 -2.65
C ASP A 16 -11.53 8.11 -1.60
N VAL A 17 -11.53 8.92 -0.55
CA VAL A 17 -12.54 8.87 0.52
C VAL A 17 -13.97 9.15 0.01
N GLY A 18 -14.13 9.76 -1.16
CA GLY A 18 -15.40 10.00 -1.84
C GLY A 18 -15.79 8.90 -2.83
N GLY A 19 -15.00 7.83 -2.93
CA GLY A 19 -15.22 6.71 -3.83
C GLY A 19 -14.86 6.96 -5.29
N LYS A 20 -14.14 8.05 -5.61
CA LYS A 20 -13.70 8.35 -6.98
C LYS A 20 -12.32 7.74 -7.24
N PRO A 21 -11.97 7.41 -8.50
CA PRO A 21 -10.63 6.92 -8.82
C PRO A 21 -9.55 7.90 -8.34
N GLN A 22 -8.65 7.41 -7.49
CA GLN A 22 -7.57 8.21 -6.92
C GLN A 22 -6.33 8.13 -7.82
N ILE A 23 -5.63 9.26 -7.91
CA ILE A 23 -4.33 9.35 -8.57
C ILE A 23 -3.25 8.94 -7.57
N PHE A 24 -2.33 8.10 -8.03
CA PHE A 24 -1.14 7.71 -7.29
C PHE A 24 0.12 8.07 -8.07
N PHE A 25 1.24 8.14 -7.37
CA PHE A 25 2.52 8.59 -7.88
C PHE A 25 3.57 7.50 -7.71
N HIS A 26 4.48 7.41 -8.69
CA HIS A 26 5.65 6.55 -8.66
C HIS A 26 6.85 7.32 -9.19
N GLY A 27 7.91 7.39 -8.38
CA GLY A 27 9.20 7.93 -8.78
C GLY A 27 10.12 6.87 -9.39
N SER A 28 10.78 7.22 -10.50
CA SER A 28 11.81 6.40 -11.15
C SER A 28 13.13 7.18 -11.28
N ILE A 29 14.16 6.53 -11.81
CA ILE A 29 15.45 7.15 -12.14
C ILE A 29 15.57 7.54 -13.62
N GLN A 30 14.57 7.15 -14.42
CA GLN A 30 14.51 7.41 -15.86
C GLN A 30 13.07 7.34 -16.37
N GLU A 31 12.84 7.83 -17.59
CA GLU A 31 11.60 7.61 -18.32
C GLU A 31 11.44 6.14 -18.72
N PHE A 32 10.20 5.68 -18.71
CA PHE A 32 9.77 4.36 -19.14
C PHE A 32 8.27 4.38 -19.45
N SER A 33 7.80 3.43 -20.25
CA SER A 33 6.38 3.26 -20.52
C SER A 33 5.80 1.94 -20.03
N VAL A 34 6.65 0.99 -19.61
CA VAL A 34 6.24 -0.34 -19.12
C VAL A 34 6.87 -0.59 -17.75
N PHE A 35 6.04 -0.94 -16.77
CA PHE A 35 6.50 -1.47 -15.49
C PHE A 35 7.02 -2.90 -15.68
N ASP A 36 8.34 -3.09 -15.74
CA ASP A 36 8.95 -4.41 -15.97
C ASP A 36 9.05 -5.19 -14.66
N THR A 37 8.41 -6.37 -14.60
CA THR A 37 8.41 -7.20 -13.38
C THR A 37 9.78 -7.75 -13.04
N SER A 38 10.71 -7.85 -14.00
CA SER A 38 12.11 -8.23 -13.75
C SER A 38 12.88 -7.13 -13.01
N ARG A 39 12.43 -5.87 -13.10
CA ARG A 39 13.01 -4.70 -12.42
C ARG A 39 12.45 -4.47 -11.01
N ILE A 40 11.47 -5.24 -10.57
CA ILE A 40 11.01 -5.22 -9.18
C ILE A 40 12.18 -5.62 -8.29
N ARG A 41 12.44 -4.82 -7.26
CA ARG A 41 13.48 -5.12 -6.26
C ARG A 41 13.18 -6.48 -5.61
N ALA A 42 14.19 -7.33 -5.55
CA ALA A 42 14.03 -8.66 -4.97
C ALA A 42 13.66 -8.56 -3.48
N ASN A 43 14.43 -7.81 -2.70
CA ASN A 43 14.20 -7.65 -1.27
C ASN A 43 13.63 -6.26 -0.97
N GLU A 44 12.83 -6.17 0.07
CA GLU A 44 12.29 -4.93 0.63
C GLU A 44 12.73 -4.80 2.08
N THR A 45 12.92 -3.56 2.55
CA THR A 45 13.40 -3.28 3.90
C THR A 45 12.29 -3.33 4.95
N ASP A 46 11.06 -3.03 4.56
CA ASP A 46 9.93 -2.76 5.47
C ASP A 46 8.66 -3.56 5.13
N ALA A 47 8.75 -4.51 4.20
CA ALA A 47 7.66 -5.39 3.77
C ALA A 47 8.10 -6.84 3.54
N LEU A 48 7.15 -7.76 3.72
CA LEU A 48 7.32 -9.21 3.50
C LEU A 48 7.08 -9.62 2.04
N TYR A 49 6.77 -8.66 1.18
CA TYR A 49 6.41 -8.82 -0.23
C TYR A 49 7.03 -7.67 -1.02
N ASN A 50 7.17 -7.84 -2.32
CA ASN A 50 7.63 -6.79 -3.23
C ASN A 50 6.57 -6.49 -4.30
N GLY A 51 6.85 -5.52 -5.16
CA GLY A 51 5.98 -5.15 -6.27
C GLY A 51 6.30 -3.75 -6.80
N PHE A 52 5.35 -3.16 -7.53
CA PHE A 52 5.43 -1.76 -7.94
C PHE A 52 4.76 -0.88 -6.88
N TRP A 53 5.54 0.01 -6.28
CA TRP A 53 5.12 0.85 -5.16
C TRP A 53 4.56 2.18 -5.63
N PHE A 54 3.46 2.61 -5.03
CA PHE A 54 2.73 3.82 -5.38
C PHE A 54 2.28 4.55 -4.13
N SER A 55 2.53 5.85 -4.05
CA SER A 55 2.03 6.72 -2.96
C SER A 55 0.92 7.62 -3.47
N SER A 56 -0.09 7.89 -2.65
CA SER A 56 -1.07 8.94 -2.93
C SER A 56 -0.51 10.35 -2.70
N ASN A 57 0.64 10.47 -2.03
CA ASN A 57 1.38 11.72 -1.88
C ASN A 57 2.50 11.77 -2.92
N LYS A 58 2.54 12.85 -3.71
CA LYS A 58 3.55 13.04 -4.75
C LYS A 58 4.96 13.13 -4.16
N ASP A 59 5.08 13.76 -2.99
CA ASP A 59 6.38 14.04 -2.37
C ASP A 59 7.01 12.77 -1.76
N ASP A 60 6.17 11.82 -1.31
CA ASP A 60 6.61 10.53 -0.76
C ASP A 60 6.88 9.48 -1.85
N ALA A 61 6.33 9.67 -3.07
CA ALA A 61 6.57 8.77 -4.19
C ALA A 61 8.02 8.80 -4.72
N SER A 62 8.79 9.80 -4.31
CA SER A 62 10.21 9.88 -4.56
C SER A 62 10.97 9.29 -3.37
N PRO A 63 11.61 8.11 -3.46
CA PRO A 63 12.71 7.85 -2.54
C PRO A 63 13.73 8.99 -2.71
N ALA A 64 14.51 9.28 -1.67
CA ALA A 64 15.54 10.34 -1.68
C ALA A 64 16.60 10.23 -2.82
N TRP A 65 16.52 9.17 -3.63
CA TRP A 65 17.41 8.82 -4.73
C TRP A 65 16.74 8.88 -6.12
N SER A 66 15.46 9.24 -6.20
CA SER A 66 14.75 9.45 -7.47
C SER A 66 14.81 10.92 -7.87
N ASP A 67 15.01 11.19 -9.16
CA ASP A 67 14.94 12.54 -9.70
C ASP A 67 13.46 12.97 -9.72
N PRO A 68 13.06 14.10 -9.09
CA PRO A 68 11.69 14.60 -9.11
C PRO A 68 11.09 14.74 -10.51
N LYS A 69 11.94 14.88 -11.55
CA LYS A 69 11.55 14.88 -12.96
C LYS A 69 10.87 13.58 -13.41
N TYR A 70 11.18 12.46 -12.78
CA TYR A 70 10.65 11.14 -13.15
C TYR A 70 9.57 10.63 -12.18
N VAL A 71 8.94 11.55 -11.42
CA VAL A 71 7.74 11.25 -10.65
C VAL A 71 6.51 11.40 -11.54
N ASN A 72 5.87 10.27 -11.84
CA ASN A 72 4.72 10.20 -12.74
C ASN A 72 3.44 9.80 -12.01
N ALA A 73 2.30 10.19 -12.58
CA ALA A 73 0.97 9.97 -12.04
C ALA A 73 0.21 8.86 -12.78
N TYR A 74 -0.47 8.01 -12.00
CA TYR A 74 -1.14 6.80 -12.49
C TYR A 74 -2.49 6.59 -11.82
N TYR A 75 -3.39 5.93 -12.55
CA TYR A 75 -4.48 5.17 -11.96
C TYR A 75 -4.06 3.73 -11.77
N LEU A 76 -4.57 3.11 -10.71
CA LEU A 76 -4.27 1.72 -10.36
C LEU A 76 -5.56 0.89 -10.41
N SER A 77 -5.46 -0.31 -10.97
CA SER A 77 -6.54 -1.29 -11.03
C SER A 77 -6.18 -2.48 -10.14
N VAL A 78 -6.40 -2.30 -8.83
CA VAL A 78 -6.25 -3.34 -7.79
C VAL A 78 -7.64 -3.70 -7.25
N GLN A 79 -8.14 -4.89 -7.54
CA GLN A 79 -9.50 -5.34 -7.21
C GLN A 79 -9.54 -6.13 -5.90
N LYS A 80 -8.55 -7.00 -5.66
CA LYS A 80 -8.50 -7.92 -4.53
C LYS A 80 -7.12 -7.80 -3.86
N PRO A 81 -6.86 -6.70 -3.13
CA PRO A 81 -5.62 -6.57 -2.38
C PRO A 81 -5.55 -7.61 -1.26
N ALA A 82 -4.37 -8.16 -1.01
CA ALA A 82 -4.13 -9.10 0.07
C ALA A 82 -4.22 -8.39 1.44
N PRO A 83 -5.03 -8.91 2.38
CA PRO A 83 -5.02 -8.43 3.76
C PRO A 83 -3.66 -8.73 4.43
N HIS A 84 -3.16 -7.82 5.28
CA HIS A 84 -1.90 -8.05 5.99
C HIS A 84 -1.93 -9.27 6.92
N THR A 85 -3.11 -9.65 7.43
CA THR A 85 -3.27 -10.89 8.19
C THR A 85 -2.91 -12.10 7.36
N VAL A 86 -3.41 -12.19 6.13
CA VAL A 86 -3.10 -13.27 5.17
C VAL A 86 -1.61 -13.28 4.85
N ILE A 87 -1.00 -12.11 4.61
CA ILE A 87 0.43 -11.99 4.32
C ILE A 87 1.28 -12.50 5.49
N LYS A 88 0.92 -12.14 6.73
CA LYS A 88 1.65 -12.57 7.93
C LYS A 88 1.56 -14.08 8.14
N GLU A 89 0.38 -14.67 7.99
CA GLU A 89 0.23 -16.13 8.14
C GLU A 89 0.96 -16.89 7.03
N LEU A 90 0.81 -16.45 5.77
CA LEU A 90 1.56 -17.02 4.65
C LEU A 90 3.08 -16.98 4.89
N PHE A 91 3.60 -15.85 5.37
CA PHE A 91 5.03 -15.74 5.65
C PHE A 91 5.49 -16.68 6.78
N LYS A 92 4.66 -16.89 7.82
CA LYS A 92 4.96 -17.86 8.88
C LYS A 92 4.96 -19.28 8.36
N GLU A 93 3.99 -19.64 7.51
CA GLU A 93 3.94 -20.95 6.86
C GLU A 93 5.18 -21.20 5.99
N ILE A 94 5.57 -20.19 5.20
CA ILE A 94 6.80 -20.21 4.41
C ILE A 94 8.03 -20.44 5.28
N LYS A 95 8.11 -19.76 6.43
CA LYS A 95 9.22 -19.90 7.37
C LYS A 95 9.22 -21.24 8.12
N ALA A 96 8.05 -21.79 8.43
CA ALA A 96 7.92 -23.08 9.11
C ALA A 96 8.41 -24.25 8.24
N ASP A 97 8.30 -24.13 6.91
CA ASP A 97 8.78 -25.11 5.93
C ASP A 97 9.90 -24.56 5.04
N GLU A 98 10.81 -23.79 5.64
CA GLU A 98 11.88 -23.05 4.93
C GLU A 98 12.70 -23.95 4.00
N GLN A 99 12.89 -25.23 4.34
CA GLN A 99 13.61 -26.18 3.48
C GLN A 99 12.87 -26.47 2.18
N SER A 100 11.56 -26.75 2.23
CA SER A 100 10.74 -26.98 1.03
C SER A 100 10.63 -25.70 0.20
N TYR A 101 10.43 -24.56 0.85
CA TYR A 101 10.36 -23.27 0.14
C TYR A 101 11.70 -22.84 -0.46
N SER A 102 12.84 -23.17 0.17
CA SER A 102 14.16 -22.92 -0.40
C SER A 102 14.36 -23.71 -1.69
N LYS A 103 14.02 -25.01 -1.68
CA LYS A 103 14.05 -25.84 -2.88
C LYS A 103 13.10 -25.34 -3.96
N PHE A 104 11.85 -25.04 -3.61
CA PHE A 104 10.86 -24.47 -4.52
C PHE A 104 11.32 -23.13 -5.12
N SER A 105 11.94 -22.28 -4.30
CA SER A 105 12.48 -20.98 -4.73
C SER A 105 13.58 -21.11 -5.76
N ILE A 106 14.49 -22.07 -5.56
CA ILE A 106 15.57 -22.36 -6.52
C ILE A 106 14.97 -22.87 -7.84
N GLU A 107 14.04 -23.83 -7.78
CA GLU A 107 13.40 -24.41 -8.97
C GLU A 107 12.60 -23.37 -9.78
N LYS A 108 11.98 -22.40 -9.11
CA LYS A 108 11.20 -21.32 -9.74
C LYS A 108 12.01 -20.06 -10.05
N GLY A 109 13.28 -19.99 -9.63
CA GLY A 109 14.15 -18.83 -9.84
C GLY A 109 13.75 -17.59 -9.04
N PHE A 110 13.14 -17.75 -7.86
CA PHE A 110 12.83 -16.63 -6.97
C PHE A 110 14.10 -16.05 -6.35
N ARG A 111 14.15 -14.71 -6.26
CA ARG A 111 15.34 -13.99 -5.82
C ARG A 111 15.32 -13.68 -4.31
N SER A 112 14.17 -13.85 -3.67
CA SER A 112 13.93 -13.50 -2.27
C SER A 112 12.67 -14.15 -1.71
N TRP A 113 12.52 -14.11 -0.39
CA TRP A 113 11.26 -14.42 0.30
C TRP A 113 10.10 -13.54 -0.17
N ALA A 114 10.37 -12.27 -0.47
CA ALA A 114 9.36 -11.32 -0.94
C ALA A 114 8.82 -11.69 -2.33
N ASP A 115 9.66 -12.24 -3.22
CA ASP A 115 9.22 -12.82 -4.50
C ASP A 115 8.29 -14.01 -4.26
N VAL A 116 8.63 -14.92 -3.33
CA VAL A 116 7.78 -16.08 -2.98
C VAL A 116 6.42 -15.61 -2.47
N VAL A 117 6.40 -14.69 -1.49
CA VAL A 117 5.15 -14.18 -0.93
C VAL A 117 4.30 -13.50 -2.01
N ARG A 118 4.87 -12.62 -2.84
CA ARG A 118 4.13 -12.00 -3.95
C ARG A 118 3.58 -13.04 -4.92
N PHE A 119 4.34 -14.09 -5.23
CA PHE A 119 3.90 -15.15 -6.12
C PHE A 119 2.73 -15.94 -5.53
N GLU A 120 2.86 -16.41 -4.29
CA GLU A 120 1.80 -17.16 -3.61
C GLU A 120 0.53 -16.33 -3.43
N LEU A 121 0.65 -15.04 -3.10
CA LEU A 121 -0.51 -14.14 -3.06
C LEU A 121 -1.23 -14.07 -4.42
N GLN A 122 -0.49 -14.05 -5.54
CA GLN A 122 -1.10 -14.11 -6.87
C GLN A 122 -1.78 -15.45 -7.16
N VAL A 123 -1.20 -16.57 -6.71
CA VAL A 123 -1.82 -17.91 -6.80
C VAL A 123 -3.13 -17.96 -6.01
N MET A 124 -3.18 -17.32 -4.84
CA MET A 124 -4.39 -17.13 -4.02
C MET A 124 -5.40 -16.12 -4.63
N GLY A 125 -5.06 -15.54 -5.78
CA GLY A 125 -5.89 -14.62 -6.54
C GLY A 125 -5.85 -13.17 -6.06
N TYR A 126 -4.93 -12.80 -5.16
CA TYR A 126 -4.71 -11.40 -4.80
C TYR A 126 -3.90 -10.70 -5.89
N ASP A 127 -4.20 -9.42 -6.12
CA ASP A 127 -3.63 -8.64 -7.23
C ASP A 127 -2.85 -7.40 -6.77
N GLY A 128 -2.63 -7.26 -5.46
CA GLY A 128 -1.80 -6.21 -4.88
C GLY A 128 -1.88 -6.21 -3.37
N VAL A 129 -1.36 -5.16 -2.75
CA VAL A 129 -1.45 -4.92 -1.30
C VAL A 129 -1.71 -3.44 -1.05
N ILE A 130 -2.59 -3.14 -0.11
CA ILE A 130 -2.67 -1.80 0.49
C ILE A 130 -1.67 -1.77 1.63
N HIS A 131 -0.45 -1.28 1.38
CA HIS A 131 0.63 -1.27 2.35
C HIS A 131 0.35 -0.30 3.50
N ARG A 132 -0.11 0.92 3.18
CA ARG A 132 -0.55 1.96 4.12
C ARG A 132 -1.94 2.42 3.71
N ASP A 133 -2.83 2.56 4.68
CA ASP A 133 -4.18 3.10 4.48
C ASP A 133 -4.54 4.11 5.56
N ILE A 134 -5.58 4.89 5.30
CA ILE A 134 -6.08 5.91 6.24
C ILE A 134 -6.65 5.20 7.48
N PRO A 135 -6.23 5.58 8.70
CA PRO A 135 -6.80 5.03 9.93
C PRO A 135 -8.31 5.26 10.03
N GLU A 136 -9.06 4.18 10.28
CA GLU A 136 -10.48 4.27 10.61
C GLU A 136 -10.65 4.57 12.10
N ILE A 137 -11.01 5.83 12.42
CA ILE A 137 -11.14 6.31 13.79
C ILE A 137 -12.61 6.38 14.19
N ASN A 138 -12.96 5.78 15.34
CA ASN A 138 -14.27 5.95 15.95
C ASN A 138 -14.37 7.33 16.62
N ARG A 139 -14.75 8.33 15.81
CA ARG A 139 -14.84 9.74 16.25
C ARG A 139 -15.79 9.92 17.42
N LYS A 140 -16.93 9.23 17.42
CA LYS A 140 -17.93 9.32 18.48
C LYS A 140 -17.34 8.87 19.82
N GLU A 141 -16.67 7.72 19.84
CA GLU A 141 -16.01 7.23 21.05
C GLU A 141 -14.90 8.18 21.51
N PHE A 142 -14.09 8.67 20.58
CA PHE A 142 -13.02 9.62 20.88
C PHE A 142 -13.54 10.92 21.49
N GLU A 143 -14.66 11.43 20.97
CA GLU A 143 -15.32 12.63 21.47
C GLU A 143 -15.88 12.42 22.89
N GLU A 144 -16.60 11.31 23.11
CA GLU A 144 -17.27 10.98 24.37
C GLU A 144 -16.31 10.59 25.51
N LYS A 145 -15.29 9.77 25.22
CA LYS A 145 -14.38 9.22 26.24
C LYS A 145 -13.05 9.96 26.34
N GLY A 146 -12.72 10.79 25.34
CA GLY A 146 -11.40 11.38 25.21
C GLY A 146 -10.32 10.40 24.72
N GLU A 147 -10.67 9.16 24.40
CA GLU A 147 -9.76 8.20 23.79
C GLU A 147 -10.49 7.21 22.88
N THR A 148 -9.77 6.62 21.92
CA THR A 148 -10.26 5.52 21.09
C THR A 148 -9.11 4.62 20.66
N VAL A 149 -9.42 3.36 20.40
CA VAL A 149 -8.47 2.35 19.93
C VAL A 149 -8.80 1.98 18.48
N TYR A 150 -7.79 1.93 17.63
CA TYR A 150 -7.93 1.47 16.25
C TYR A 150 -6.85 0.47 15.88
N ASN A 151 -7.13 -0.34 14.87
CA ASN A 151 -6.14 -1.22 14.25
C ASN A 151 -5.69 -0.61 12.93
N SER A 152 -4.38 -0.49 12.75
CA SER A 152 -3.83 -0.22 11.42
C SER A 152 -4.12 -1.39 10.48
N ASN A 153 -4.14 -1.10 9.18
CA ASN A 153 -4.21 -2.12 8.13
C ASN A 153 -3.08 -3.16 8.24
N ARG A 154 -1.92 -2.80 8.84
CA ARG A 154 -0.77 -3.68 9.15
C ARG A 154 -0.95 -4.52 10.42
N CYS A 155 -2.15 -4.54 11.01
CA CYS A 155 -2.53 -5.28 12.21
C CYS A 155 -1.76 -4.89 13.48
N PHE A 156 -1.32 -3.63 13.58
CA PHE A 156 -0.88 -3.04 14.84
C PHE A 156 -2.04 -2.28 15.48
N GLN A 157 -2.16 -2.40 16.80
CA GLN A 157 -3.16 -1.69 17.58
C GLN A 157 -2.57 -0.38 18.12
N TYR A 158 -3.35 0.68 18.02
CA TYR A 158 -2.98 2.02 18.48
C TYR A 158 -4.11 2.62 19.30
N LYS A 159 -3.76 3.51 20.23
CA LYS A 159 -4.71 4.34 20.97
C LYS A 159 -4.44 5.81 20.66
N LEU A 160 -5.50 6.56 20.40
CA LEU A 160 -5.49 8.02 20.43
C LEU A 160 -6.11 8.48 21.74
N LYS A 161 -5.49 9.43 22.44
CA LYS A 161 -5.98 9.98 23.71
C LYS A 161 -5.83 11.49 23.73
N LYS A 162 -6.84 12.22 24.22
CA LYS A 162 -6.74 13.68 24.43
C LYS A 162 -5.70 13.97 25.51
N HIS A 163 -4.88 14.98 25.27
CA HIS A 163 -3.90 15.46 26.23
C HIS A 163 -4.49 16.63 27.04
N ASP A 164 -4.53 16.49 28.36
CA ASP A 164 -5.31 17.37 29.25
C ASP A 164 -4.66 18.76 29.47
N ASP A 165 -3.34 18.87 29.40
CA ASP A 165 -2.64 20.07 29.90
C ASP A 165 -2.43 21.18 28.85
N LEU A 166 -2.31 20.83 27.57
CA LEU A 166 -1.98 21.78 26.48
C LEU A 166 -3.00 21.78 25.34
N GLY A 167 -4.05 20.96 25.44
CA GLY A 167 -4.79 20.49 24.28
C GLY A 167 -3.95 19.51 23.45
N GLY A 168 -4.59 18.80 22.52
CA GLY A 168 -3.91 17.85 21.63
C GLY A 168 -4.39 16.42 21.72
N VAL A 169 -3.79 15.58 20.88
CA VAL A 169 -4.05 14.14 20.81
C VAL A 169 -2.73 13.39 20.80
N ASP A 170 -2.55 12.51 21.78
CA ASP A 170 -1.40 11.61 21.88
C ASP A 170 -1.71 10.27 21.21
N LEU A 171 -0.71 9.75 20.51
CA LEU A 171 -0.72 8.44 19.89
C LEU A 171 0.13 7.46 20.71
N TYR A 172 -0.47 6.34 21.07
CA TYR A 172 0.17 5.23 21.76
C TYR A 172 0.13 3.98 20.88
N ARG A 173 1.19 3.19 20.91
CA ARG A 173 1.18 1.81 20.41
C ARG A 173 0.72 0.89 21.52
N ILE A 174 -0.23 0.01 21.22
CA ILE A 174 -0.61 -1.06 22.15
C ILE A 174 0.13 -2.34 21.77
N GLN A 175 0.94 -2.86 22.70
CA GLN A 175 1.64 -4.12 22.52
C GLN A 175 1.71 -4.91 23.83
N CYS A 176 1.28 -6.17 23.78
CA CYS A 176 1.29 -7.07 24.94
C CYS A 176 0.63 -6.47 26.20
N GLY A 177 -0.47 -5.73 26.02
CA GLY A 177 -1.21 -5.08 27.11
C GLY A 177 -0.58 -3.79 27.65
N ARG A 178 0.51 -3.29 27.05
CA ARG A 178 1.14 -2.01 27.40
C ARG A 178 0.80 -0.93 26.38
N GLU A 179 0.71 0.31 26.86
CA GLU A 179 0.53 1.52 26.07
C GLU A 179 1.85 2.28 26.01
N ASP A 180 2.53 2.21 24.86
CA ASP A 180 3.81 2.87 24.64
C ASP A 180 3.56 4.18 23.89
N TYR A 181 3.87 5.32 24.51
CA TYR A 181 3.75 6.64 23.88
C TYR A 181 4.63 6.72 22.63
N ILE A 182 4.09 7.26 21.53
CA ILE A 182 4.82 7.49 20.28
C ILE A 182 5.09 8.97 20.08
N THR A 183 4.01 9.77 19.98
CA THR A 183 4.06 11.19 19.64
C THR A 183 2.70 11.86 19.89
N GLY A 184 2.64 13.18 19.79
CA GLY A 184 1.41 13.98 19.93
C GLY A 184 1.13 14.83 18.69
N TYR A 185 -0.14 15.20 18.52
CA TYR A 185 -0.68 16.00 17.41
C TYR A 185 -1.49 17.17 17.97
N GLU A 186 -1.65 18.23 17.16
CA GLU A 186 -2.40 19.43 17.57
C GLU A 186 -3.87 19.10 17.87
N ASP A 187 -4.48 18.26 17.05
CA ASP A 187 -5.83 17.72 17.24
C ASP A 187 -6.03 16.43 16.40
N LEU A 188 -7.24 15.88 16.42
CA LEU A 188 -7.57 14.69 15.61
C LEU A 188 -7.50 14.97 14.09
N LYS A 189 -7.74 16.21 13.67
CA LYS A 189 -7.71 16.59 12.25
C LYS A 189 -6.27 16.64 11.75
N ASP A 190 -5.35 17.19 12.54
CA ASP A 190 -3.91 17.17 12.28
C ASP A 190 -3.38 15.73 12.19
N PHE A 191 -3.73 14.88 13.16
CA PHE A 191 -3.39 13.44 13.10
C PHE A 191 -3.84 12.81 11.77
N LEU A 192 -5.11 12.97 11.39
CA LEU A 192 -5.64 12.39 10.16
C LEU A 192 -5.04 13.00 8.90
N HIS A 193 -4.66 14.28 8.93
CA HIS A 193 -3.97 14.93 7.83
C HIS A 193 -2.59 14.30 7.62
N GLN A 194 -1.81 14.14 8.70
CA GLN A 194 -0.49 13.51 8.66
C GLN A 194 -0.54 12.01 8.33
N HIS A 195 -1.70 11.36 8.51
CA HIS A 195 -1.93 9.94 8.20
C HIS A 195 -2.84 9.73 6.98
N SER A 196 -2.93 10.73 6.09
CA SER A 196 -3.78 10.66 4.90
C SER A 196 -3.13 9.96 3.71
N GLU A 197 -1.82 9.69 3.78
CA GLU A 197 -1.09 8.99 2.73
C GLU A 197 -1.50 7.51 2.65
N ARG A 198 -1.82 7.07 1.44
CA ARG A 198 -2.08 5.69 1.10
C ARG A 198 -0.96 5.17 0.22
N VAL A 199 -0.50 3.95 0.51
CA VAL A 199 0.56 3.29 -0.24
C VAL A 199 0.04 1.97 -0.79
N PHE A 200 0.12 1.81 -2.10
CA PHE A 200 -0.28 0.59 -2.81
C PHE A 200 0.95 -0.11 -3.37
N VAL A 201 0.92 -1.44 -3.32
CA VAL A 201 1.86 -2.31 -4.02
C VAL A 201 1.10 -3.11 -5.06
N VAL A 202 1.47 -2.96 -6.33
CA VAL A 202 0.78 -3.54 -7.47
C VAL A 202 1.65 -4.65 -8.07
N PHE A 203 1.04 -5.77 -8.46
CA PHE A 203 1.79 -6.95 -8.87
C PHE A 203 2.02 -7.06 -10.38
N LYS A 204 1.11 -6.52 -11.21
CA LYS A 204 1.15 -6.67 -12.68
C LYS A 204 1.13 -5.32 -13.41
N PRO A 205 1.83 -5.21 -14.56
CA PRO A 205 1.91 -3.94 -15.29
C PRO A 205 0.57 -3.49 -15.87
N SER A 206 -0.26 -4.44 -16.31
CA SER A 206 -1.61 -4.18 -16.85
C SER A 206 -2.56 -3.49 -15.86
N GLN A 207 -2.24 -3.53 -14.56
CA GLN A 207 -2.99 -2.85 -13.51
C GLN A 207 -2.63 -1.37 -13.38
N ILE A 208 -1.69 -0.86 -14.18
CA ILE A 208 -1.15 0.50 -14.02
C ILE A 208 -1.33 1.25 -15.32
N LYS A 209 -1.99 2.42 -15.27
CA LYS A 209 -2.22 3.26 -16.44
C LYS A 209 -1.92 4.71 -16.11
N SER A 210 -1.21 5.39 -17.00
CA SER A 210 -0.89 6.81 -16.82
C SER A 210 -2.16 7.64 -16.83
N ILE A 211 -2.17 8.76 -16.10
CA ILE A 211 -3.24 9.76 -16.26
C ILE A 211 -3.28 10.36 -17.68
N HIS A 212 -2.20 10.23 -18.44
CA HIS A 212 -2.06 10.66 -19.84
C HIS A 212 -2.31 9.51 -20.84
N ASN A 213 -3.02 8.46 -20.42
CA ASN A 213 -3.45 7.38 -21.32
C ASN A 213 -4.23 7.94 -22.52
N GLU A 214 -3.99 7.40 -23.72
CA GLU A 214 -4.59 7.86 -24.99
C GLU A 214 -6.08 7.54 -25.11
N GLY A 215 -6.64 6.85 -24.10
CA GLY A 215 -8.07 6.62 -23.96
C GLY A 215 -8.50 5.19 -24.24
N SER A 216 -7.59 4.29 -24.60
CA SER A 216 -7.89 2.87 -24.83
C SER A 216 -8.06 2.08 -23.53
N TRP A 217 -7.33 2.41 -22.46
CA TRP A 217 -7.35 1.69 -21.17
C TRP A 217 -7.33 0.16 -21.32
N CYS A 218 -6.48 -0.35 -22.21
CA CYS A 218 -6.42 -1.74 -22.62
C CYS A 218 -5.86 -2.62 -21.49
N PRO A 219 -6.66 -3.56 -20.96
CA PRO A 219 -6.22 -4.43 -19.86
C PRO A 219 -5.14 -5.43 -20.28
N ASP A 220 -4.97 -5.67 -21.58
CA ASP A 220 -4.01 -6.64 -22.11
C ASP A 220 -2.72 -5.97 -22.61
N HIS A 221 -2.60 -4.65 -22.42
CA HIS A 221 -1.42 -3.88 -22.82
C HIS A 221 -0.62 -3.41 -21.60
N ASN A 222 0.68 -3.70 -21.58
CA ASN A 222 1.55 -3.36 -20.44
C ASN A 222 2.13 -1.94 -20.51
N ASP A 223 2.08 -1.29 -21.69
CA ASP A 223 2.42 0.14 -21.77
C ASP A 223 1.30 0.97 -21.13
N VAL A 224 1.70 1.86 -20.23
CA VAL A 224 0.81 2.66 -19.38
C VAL A 224 -0.03 3.68 -20.17
N ARG A 225 0.36 3.99 -21.42
CA ARG A 225 -0.33 4.95 -22.29
C ARG A 225 -1.53 4.37 -23.02
N TYR A 226 -1.67 3.04 -23.05
CA TYR A 226 -2.74 2.36 -23.79
C TYR A 226 -3.71 1.62 -22.89
#